data_AF-A0AAN6MFL0-F1
#
_entry.id   AF-A0AAN6MFL0-F1
#
_cell.length_a   1.000
_cell.length_b   1.000
_cell.length_c   1.000
_cell.angle_alpha   90.00
_cell.angle_beta   90.00
_cell.angle_gamma   90.00
#
_symmetry.space_group_name_H-M   'P 1'
#
loop_
_entity.id
_entity.type
_entity.pdbx_description
1 polymer ?
#
loop_
_entity_poly.entity_id
_entity_poly.type
_entity_poly.pdbx_seq_one_letter_code
_entity_poly.pdbx_strand_id
1 'polypeptide(L)'
;METPSRIRRDTPAEYTVPPFPSLFWPPQASKVILYELDEMWKFTLFWTIILYGLFHLGAVGVAVLMQGGRRMSSWKNLWLVPLTYALIAGFEGLLAGTLVGLIQPAASARAISSATSTCRPGSPLSGAGSTSWSWSCRRSASRVPKSLAGIATRAFCLGITLAASTTAALTILLFTTSPLWRLPFFAATLSLFHFFEFWTTAAYNTRAAEVSSFLLTANWPSYVIAHTFASLECLVTHVFWPSARWAPAGLGPALTLAGFALVVLGQTVRSVAMIHAGRSFNHLVQYRRKKGHVLVTSGVYSVLRHPSYFGFFWWALGSQMVMGNVVSFVGYAAVLWKFFSSRIGTEEEYLVAFFGEEYVLYRKRVRTMIPFVR
;
A
#
# COMPACT_ATOMS: atom_id res chain seq x y z
N MET A 1 18.69 -23.52 -21.19
CA MET A 1 17.78 -22.46 -21.68
C MET A 1 16.37 -23.03 -21.63
N GLU A 2 15.63 -22.78 -20.55
CA GLU A 2 14.24 -23.23 -20.39
C GLU A 2 13.28 -22.17 -20.92
N THR A 3 12.28 -22.60 -21.70
CA THR A 3 11.27 -21.76 -22.35
C THR A 3 10.24 -21.20 -21.36
N PRO A 4 9.67 -20.00 -21.61
CA PRO A 4 8.79 -19.29 -20.67
C PRO A 4 7.33 -19.80 -20.69
N SER A 5 7.11 -21.11 -20.61
CA SER A 5 5.77 -21.72 -20.74
C SER A 5 5.00 -21.93 -19.42
N ARG A 6 5.52 -21.47 -18.27
CA ARG A 6 4.99 -21.79 -16.93
C ARG A 6 3.88 -20.87 -16.38
N ILE A 7 3.04 -20.26 -17.21
CA ILE A 7 1.85 -19.49 -16.77
C ILE A 7 0.53 -20.08 -17.30
N ARG A 8 0.54 -21.18 -18.06
CA ARG A 8 -0.68 -21.75 -18.68
C ARG A 8 -1.49 -22.69 -17.77
N ARG A 9 -1.66 -22.39 -16.47
CA ARG A 9 -2.37 -23.31 -15.54
C ARG A 9 -3.84 -23.01 -15.30
N ASP A 10 -4.31 -21.78 -15.57
CA ASP A 10 -5.68 -21.36 -15.22
C ASP A 10 -6.50 -20.84 -16.42
N THR A 11 -5.93 -20.87 -17.64
CA THR A 11 -6.62 -20.45 -18.87
C THR A 11 -7.53 -21.60 -19.36
N PRO A 12 -8.85 -21.38 -19.57
CA PRO A 12 -9.74 -22.39 -20.13
C PRO A 12 -9.20 -22.93 -21.46
N ALA A 13 -9.36 -24.24 -21.73
CA ALA A 13 -8.80 -24.88 -22.92
C ALA A 13 -9.32 -24.29 -24.25
N GLU A 14 -10.49 -23.65 -24.23
CA GLU A 14 -11.14 -23.00 -25.37
C GLU A 14 -11.00 -21.46 -25.35
N TYR A 15 -10.14 -20.91 -24.48
CA TYR A 15 -9.97 -19.47 -24.39
C TYR A 15 -9.30 -18.91 -25.65
N THR A 16 -9.94 -17.90 -26.23
CA THR A 16 -9.36 -17.05 -27.27
C THR A 16 -9.29 -15.63 -26.76
N VAL A 17 -8.19 -14.95 -27.08
CA VAL A 17 -7.99 -13.55 -26.68
C VAL A 17 -9.00 -12.70 -27.45
N PRO A 18 -9.83 -11.89 -26.76
CA PRO A 18 -10.76 -11.01 -27.43
C PRO A 18 -10.01 -9.93 -28.22
N PRO A 19 -10.49 -9.52 -29.41
CA PRO A 19 -9.84 -8.47 -30.17
C PRO A 19 -9.92 -7.12 -29.44
N PHE A 20 -8.84 -6.34 -29.52
CA PHE A 20 -8.81 -4.95 -29.07
C PHE A 20 -9.89 -4.13 -29.82
N PRO A 21 -10.64 -3.22 -29.17
CA PRO A 21 -10.41 -2.65 -27.84
C PRO A 21 -11.11 -3.36 -26.67
N SER A 22 -11.79 -4.48 -26.90
CA SER A 22 -12.59 -5.27 -25.94
C SER A 22 -13.28 -4.44 -24.83
N LEU A 23 -14.05 -3.44 -25.25
CA LEU A 23 -15.23 -2.95 -24.54
C LEU A 23 -16.44 -3.46 -25.33
N PHE A 24 -17.29 -4.24 -24.68
CA PHE A 24 -18.40 -4.98 -25.29
C PHE A 24 -19.26 -4.09 -26.22
N TRP A 25 -19.19 -4.32 -27.53
CA TRP A 25 -20.14 -3.76 -28.49
C TRP A 25 -20.49 -4.77 -29.58
N PRO A 26 -21.76 -5.22 -29.68
CA PRO A 26 -22.86 -5.00 -28.73
C PRO A 26 -22.66 -5.76 -27.40
N PRO A 27 -23.38 -5.41 -26.31
CA PRO A 27 -23.25 -6.06 -25.02
C PRO A 27 -23.63 -7.54 -25.09
N GLN A 28 -22.67 -8.45 -24.89
CA GLN A 28 -22.93 -9.88 -24.73
C GLN A 28 -22.97 -10.27 -23.25
N ALA A 29 -23.75 -11.31 -22.92
CA ALA A 29 -24.02 -11.73 -21.54
C ALA A 29 -22.82 -12.40 -20.83
N SER A 30 -21.76 -12.78 -21.55
CA SER A 30 -20.60 -13.47 -20.99
C SER A 30 -19.50 -12.50 -20.55
N LYS A 31 -19.11 -12.56 -19.28
CA LYS A 31 -17.95 -11.83 -18.75
C LYS A 31 -16.66 -12.45 -19.32
N VAL A 32 -16.10 -11.86 -20.37
CA VAL A 32 -14.77 -12.23 -20.87
C VAL A 32 -13.72 -11.67 -19.91
N ILE A 33 -12.85 -12.54 -19.40
CA ILE A 33 -11.73 -12.22 -18.50
C ILE A 33 -10.44 -12.40 -19.29
N LEU A 34 -9.48 -11.48 -19.15
CA LEU A 34 -8.12 -11.64 -19.69
C LEU A 34 -7.30 -12.52 -18.73
N TYR A 35 -6.76 -13.63 -19.23
CA TYR A 35 -6.00 -14.61 -18.43
C TYR A 35 -4.48 -14.46 -18.58
N GLU A 36 -4.03 -14.01 -19.75
CA GLU A 36 -2.60 -13.90 -20.06
C GLU A 36 -2.05 -12.53 -19.67
N LEU A 37 -0.90 -12.51 -19.01
CA LEU A 37 -0.32 -11.29 -18.40
C LEU A 37 0.10 -10.25 -19.45
N ASP A 38 0.61 -10.71 -20.58
CA ASP A 38 0.99 -9.85 -21.69
C ASP A 38 -0.25 -9.19 -22.33
N GLU A 39 -1.37 -9.91 -22.39
CA GLU A 39 -2.64 -9.38 -22.87
C GLU A 39 -3.28 -8.39 -21.90
N MET A 40 -3.20 -8.65 -20.58
CA MET A 40 -3.60 -7.68 -19.56
C MET A 40 -2.76 -6.40 -19.62
N TRP A 41 -1.45 -6.54 -19.85
CA TRP A 41 -0.54 -5.41 -20.02
C TRP A 41 -0.85 -4.61 -21.29
N LYS A 42 -0.99 -5.27 -22.45
CA LYS A 42 -1.38 -4.61 -23.72
C LYS A 42 -2.70 -3.86 -23.57
N PHE A 43 -3.70 -4.51 -22.98
CA PHE A 43 -5.01 -3.91 -22.74
C PHE A 43 -4.91 -2.64 -21.90
N THR A 44 -4.25 -2.71 -20.73
CA THR A 44 -4.09 -1.56 -19.84
C THR A 44 -3.26 -0.45 -20.48
N LEU A 45 -2.19 -0.79 -21.20
CA LEU A 45 -1.36 0.16 -21.91
C LEU A 45 -2.16 0.92 -22.98
N PHE A 46 -2.81 0.21 -23.90
CA PHE A 46 -3.51 0.84 -25.01
C PHE A 46 -4.70 1.68 -24.55
N TRP A 47 -5.48 1.20 -23.57
CA TRP A 47 -6.57 2.00 -23.01
C TRP A 47 -6.07 3.23 -22.27
N THR A 48 -4.94 3.14 -21.57
CA THR A 48 -4.36 4.32 -20.91
C THR A 48 -3.91 5.35 -21.95
N ILE A 49 -3.25 4.93 -23.03
CA ILE A 49 -2.88 5.81 -24.14
C ILE A 49 -4.12 6.45 -24.79
N ILE A 50 -5.17 5.68 -25.05
CA ILE A 50 -6.42 6.21 -25.64
C ILE A 50 -7.05 7.25 -24.71
N LEU A 51 -7.21 6.94 -23.41
CA LEU A 51 -7.85 7.84 -22.46
C LEU A 51 -7.04 9.14 -22.30
N TYR A 52 -5.72 9.05 -22.19
CA TYR A 52 -4.85 10.21 -22.12
C TYR A 52 -4.91 11.02 -23.41
N GLY A 53 -4.89 10.36 -24.57
CA GLY A 53 -5.06 10.99 -25.87
C GLY A 53 -6.38 11.75 -25.97
N LEU A 54 -7.51 11.14 -25.61
CA LEU A 54 -8.83 11.78 -25.62
C LEU A 54 -8.89 12.99 -24.69
N PHE A 55 -8.36 12.88 -23.48
CA PHE A 55 -8.35 13.99 -22.52
C PHE A 55 -7.53 15.18 -23.03
N HIS A 56 -6.33 14.92 -23.55
CA HIS A 56 -5.46 15.95 -24.10
C HIS A 56 -6.03 16.56 -25.38
N LEU A 57 -6.67 15.78 -26.25
CA LEU A 57 -7.39 16.29 -27.41
C LEU A 57 -8.58 17.18 -27.00
N GLY A 58 -9.29 16.84 -25.92
CA GLY A 58 -10.30 17.70 -25.32
C GLY A 58 -9.72 19.05 -24.87
N ALA A 59 -8.58 19.04 -24.18
CA ALA A 59 -7.88 20.25 -23.77
C ALA A 59 -7.42 21.11 -24.96
N VAL A 60 -6.92 20.49 -26.03
CA VAL A 60 -6.58 21.17 -27.29
C VAL A 60 -7.84 21.80 -27.91
N GLY A 61 -8.96 21.10 -27.93
CA GLY A 61 -10.24 21.62 -28.43
C GLY A 61 -10.67 22.88 -27.69
N VAL A 62 -10.61 22.88 -26.36
CA VAL A 62 -10.88 24.07 -25.54
C VAL A 62 -9.90 25.20 -25.84
N ALA A 63 -8.60 24.90 -25.93
CA ALA A 63 -7.57 25.89 -26.22
C ALA A 63 -7.76 26.55 -27.59
N VAL A 64 -8.19 25.79 -28.61
CA VAL A 64 -8.52 26.30 -29.95
C VAL A 64 -9.79 27.14 -29.92
N LEU A 65 -10.85 26.71 -29.23
CA LEU A 65 -12.09 27.47 -29.08
C LEU A 65 -11.85 28.84 -28.42
N MET A 66 -10.95 28.91 -27.43
CA MET A 66 -10.55 30.16 -26.78
C MET A 66 -9.83 31.15 -27.70
N GLN A 67 -9.37 30.73 -28.89
CA GLN A 67 -8.78 31.62 -29.91
C GLN A 67 -9.82 32.20 -30.88
N GLY A 68 -11.09 31.76 -30.82
CA GLY A 68 -12.18 32.31 -31.61
C GLY A 68 -12.34 33.81 -31.38
N GLY A 69 -12.30 34.61 -32.45
CA GLY A 69 -12.42 36.08 -32.40
C GLY A 69 -11.10 36.85 -32.30
N ARG A 70 -9.93 36.17 -32.23
CA ARG A 70 -8.61 36.82 -32.23
C ARG A 70 -8.00 36.91 -33.64
N ARG A 71 -7.15 37.92 -33.86
CA ARG A 71 -6.47 38.21 -35.14
C ARG A 71 -5.69 37.00 -35.67
N MET A 72 -5.81 36.69 -36.97
CA MET A 72 -5.21 35.50 -37.64
C MET A 72 -3.69 35.35 -37.46
N SER A 73 -2.96 36.43 -37.14
CA SER A 73 -1.54 36.36 -36.77
C SER A 73 -1.26 35.39 -35.61
N SER A 74 -2.22 35.21 -34.70
CA SER A 74 -2.09 34.33 -33.52
C SER A 74 -2.25 32.84 -33.87
N TRP A 75 -2.73 32.53 -35.07
CA TRP A 75 -3.01 31.17 -35.53
C TRP A 75 -1.78 30.48 -36.13
N LYS A 76 -0.73 31.24 -36.46
CA LYS A 76 0.49 30.75 -37.12
C LYS A 76 1.17 29.58 -36.38
N ASN A 77 1.04 29.54 -35.06
CA ASN A 77 1.64 28.50 -34.19
C ASN A 77 0.60 27.56 -33.57
N LEU A 78 -0.69 27.73 -33.89
CA LEU A 78 -1.75 26.97 -33.24
C LEU A 78 -1.70 25.47 -33.60
N TRP A 79 -1.13 25.14 -34.76
CA TRP A 79 -0.88 23.75 -35.19
C TRP A 79 0.15 23.02 -34.33
N LEU A 80 1.01 23.73 -33.59
CA LEU A 80 1.95 23.11 -32.65
C LEU A 80 1.23 22.58 -31.42
N VAL A 81 0.15 23.23 -30.97
CA VAL A 81 -0.62 22.85 -29.76
C VAL A 81 -1.10 21.40 -29.79
N PRO A 82 -1.82 20.90 -30.83
CA PRO A 82 -2.21 19.50 -30.90
C PRO A 82 -1.00 18.55 -30.95
N LEU A 83 0.08 18.94 -31.64
CA LEU A 83 1.29 18.12 -31.73
C LEU A 83 1.98 17.95 -30.37
N THR A 84 2.16 19.05 -29.63
CA THR A 84 2.79 19.01 -28.30
C THR A 84 1.95 18.24 -27.31
N TYR A 85 0.63 18.44 -27.30
CA TYR A 85 -0.29 17.72 -26.40
C TYR A 85 -0.38 16.23 -26.75
N ALA A 86 -0.32 15.86 -28.04
CA ALA A 86 -0.27 14.46 -28.45
C ALA A 86 1.03 13.77 -28.01
N LEU A 87 2.18 14.47 -28.10
CA LEU A 87 3.46 13.96 -27.61
C LEU A 87 3.46 13.77 -26.08
N ILE A 88 2.94 14.76 -25.34
CA ILE A 88 2.81 14.67 -23.88
C ILE A 88 1.87 13.51 -23.51
N ALA A 89 0.68 13.44 -24.13
CA ALA A 89 -0.29 12.37 -23.88
C ALA A 89 0.26 10.98 -24.21
N GLY A 90 1.00 10.85 -25.31
CA GLY A 90 1.63 9.58 -25.71
C GLY A 90 2.70 9.16 -24.71
N PHE A 91 3.53 10.08 -24.25
CA PHE A 91 4.58 9.81 -23.26
C PHE A 91 3.99 9.45 -21.89
N GLU A 92 3.06 10.26 -21.39
CA GLU A 92 2.37 10.01 -20.12
C GLU A 92 1.56 8.72 -20.16
N GLY A 93 0.81 8.48 -21.25
CA GLY A 93 0.03 7.27 -21.45
C GLY A 93 0.90 6.02 -21.51
N LEU A 94 2.06 6.08 -22.19
CA LEU A 94 3.03 4.99 -22.24
C LEU A 94 3.62 4.69 -20.85
N LEU A 95 4.06 5.73 -20.13
CA LEU A 95 4.63 5.58 -18.79
C LEU A 95 3.59 5.04 -17.79
N ALA A 96 2.43 5.70 -17.69
CA ALA A 96 1.37 5.31 -16.77
C ALA A 96 0.83 3.91 -17.11
N GLY A 97 0.57 3.62 -18.39
CA GLY A 97 0.06 2.34 -18.86
C GLY A 97 1.06 1.20 -18.60
N THR A 98 2.35 1.44 -18.82
CA THR A 98 3.40 0.45 -18.55
C THR A 98 3.60 0.21 -17.05
N LEU A 99 3.63 1.27 -16.24
CA LEU A 99 3.77 1.16 -14.79
C LEU A 99 2.59 0.40 -14.17
N VAL A 100 1.36 0.77 -14.52
CA VAL A 100 0.14 0.09 -14.04
C VAL A 100 0.09 -1.36 -14.54
N GLY A 101 0.39 -1.57 -15.83
CA GLY A 101 0.34 -2.88 -16.47
C GLY A 101 1.41 -3.87 -15.97
N LEU A 102 2.54 -3.41 -15.43
CA LEU A 102 3.58 -4.28 -14.85
C LEU A 102 3.40 -4.55 -13.35
N ILE A 103 2.78 -3.63 -12.60
CA ILE A 103 2.57 -3.77 -11.16
C ILE A 103 1.49 -4.83 -10.84
N GLN A 104 0.50 -5.00 -11.72
CA GLN A 104 -0.65 -5.90 -11.50
C GLN A 104 -0.34 -7.40 -11.71
N PRO A 105 0.45 -7.80 -12.73
CA PRO A 105 0.91 -9.18 -12.95
C PRO A 105 1.87 -9.70 -11.87
N ALA A 106 2.83 -8.89 -11.43
CA ALA A 106 3.87 -9.31 -10.50
C ALA A 106 3.32 -9.67 -9.10
N ALA A 107 2.25 -8.99 -8.68
CA ALA A 107 1.51 -9.31 -7.46
C ALA A 107 0.69 -10.61 -7.59
N SER A 108 0.22 -10.92 -8.80
CA SER A 108 -0.65 -12.09 -9.08
C SER A 108 0.15 -13.37 -9.28
N ALA A 109 1.31 -13.31 -9.96
CA ALA A 109 2.17 -14.46 -10.24
C ALA A 109 2.81 -15.06 -8.96
N ARG A 110 3.13 -14.24 -7.94
CA ARG A 110 3.63 -14.73 -6.64
C ARG A 110 2.57 -15.38 -5.76
N ALA A 111 1.29 -15.07 -5.98
CA ALA A 111 0.18 -15.63 -5.20
C ALA A 111 -0.09 -17.11 -5.54
N ILE A 112 0.34 -17.59 -6.72
CA ILE A 112 -0.11 -18.86 -7.31
C ILE A 112 0.85 -20.04 -7.04
N SER A 113 2.10 -19.81 -6.61
CA SER A 113 3.08 -20.90 -6.39
C SER A 113 2.85 -21.80 -5.16
N SER A 114 1.76 -21.60 -4.40
CA SER A 114 1.54 -22.28 -3.11
C SER A 114 0.37 -23.27 -3.05
N ALA A 115 -0.18 -23.68 -4.19
CA ALA A 115 -1.22 -24.71 -4.25
C ALA A 115 -0.61 -26.10 -4.46
N THR A 116 -0.14 -26.73 -3.38
CA THR A 116 0.10 -28.18 -3.36
C THR A 116 -1.22 -28.90 -3.13
N SER A 117 -1.69 -29.67 -4.11
CA SER A 117 -2.83 -30.57 -3.98
C SER A 117 -2.39 -31.85 -3.26
N THR A 118 -2.88 -32.10 -2.05
CA THR A 118 -2.78 -33.43 -1.42
C THR A 118 -3.98 -34.27 -1.84
N CYS A 119 -3.75 -35.28 -2.68
CA CYS A 119 -4.72 -36.32 -2.98
C CYS A 119 -4.70 -37.38 -1.87
N ARG A 120 -5.88 -37.85 -1.42
CA ARG A 120 -6.00 -39.07 -0.60
C ARG A 120 -6.84 -40.10 -1.37
N PRO A 121 -6.57 -41.41 -1.26
CA PRO A 121 -7.40 -42.44 -1.86
C PRO A 121 -8.80 -42.42 -1.24
N GLY A 122 -9.85 -42.51 -2.06
CA GLY A 122 -11.21 -42.78 -1.59
C GLY A 122 -11.37 -44.26 -1.18
N SER A 123 -12.31 -44.53 -0.29
CA SER A 123 -12.68 -45.90 0.12
C SER A 123 -13.30 -46.70 -1.04
N PRO A 124 -13.10 -48.03 -1.11
CA PRO A 124 -13.65 -48.84 -2.19
C PRO A 124 -15.18 -48.86 -2.10
N LEU A 125 -15.85 -48.71 -3.25
CA LEU A 125 -17.28 -49.00 -3.37
C LEU A 125 -17.44 -50.52 -3.52
N SER A 126 -18.11 -51.16 -2.56
CA SER A 126 -18.48 -52.57 -2.65
C SER A 126 -19.65 -52.74 -3.62
N GLY A 127 -19.36 -53.15 -4.85
CA GLY A 127 -20.33 -53.53 -5.87
C GLY A 127 -19.63 -54.37 -6.93
N ALA A 128 -20.23 -55.51 -7.28
CA ALA A 128 -19.63 -56.56 -8.10
C ALA A 128 -19.04 -56.03 -9.43
N GLY A 129 -17.81 -56.46 -9.75
CA GLY A 129 -17.32 -56.52 -11.13
C GLY A 129 -16.86 -55.21 -11.79
N SER A 130 -16.03 -54.40 -11.13
CA SER A 130 -14.92 -53.62 -11.73
C SER A 130 -14.43 -52.57 -10.72
N THR A 131 -13.17 -52.65 -10.29
CA THR A 131 -12.58 -51.66 -9.39
C THR A 131 -12.21 -50.39 -10.16
N SER A 132 -13.09 -49.39 -10.16
CA SER A 132 -12.74 -48.01 -10.53
C SER A 132 -12.39 -47.21 -9.27
N TRP A 133 -11.21 -46.59 -9.25
CA TRP A 133 -10.80 -45.69 -8.17
C TRP A 133 -11.37 -44.30 -8.44
N SER A 134 -12.32 -43.85 -7.64
CA SER A 134 -12.77 -42.45 -7.69
C SER A 134 -11.87 -41.57 -6.80
N TRP A 135 -11.17 -40.63 -7.42
CA TRP A 135 -10.39 -39.63 -6.71
C TRP A 135 -11.27 -38.43 -6.38
N SER A 136 -11.69 -38.29 -5.12
CA SER A 136 -12.37 -37.07 -4.68
C SER A 136 -11.34 -35.97 -4.36
N CYS A 137 -11.03 -35.13 -5.35
CA CYS A 137 -10.26 -33.90 -5.13
C CYS A 137 -11.13 -32.86 -4.42
N ARG A 138 -11.21 -32.92 -3.08
CA ARG A 138 -11.86 -31.86 -2.31
C ARG A 138 -10.91 -30.66 -2.22
N ARG A 139 -11.09 -29.67 -3.10
CA ARG A 139 -10.44 -28.35 -2.99
C ARG A 139 -10.94 -27.66 -1.71
N SER A 140 -10.29 -27.93 -0.57
CA SER A 140 -10.50 -27.15 0.64
C SER A 140 -9.71 -25.84 0.51
N ALA A 141 -10.33 -24.85 -0.11
CA ALA A 141 -9.89 -23.48 0.00
C ALA A 141 -11.13 -22.63 0.31
N SER A 142 -11.41 -22.42 1.59
CA SER A 142 -12.31 -21.37 2.03
C SER A 142 -11.68 -20.01 1.68
N ARG A 143 -11.71 -19.60 0.41
CA ARG A 143 -11.33 -18.26 -0.02
C ARG A 143 -12.52 -17.36 0.23
N VAL A 144 -12.47 -16.59 1.31
CA VAL A 144 -13.32 -15.41 1.44
C VAL A 144 -13.03 -14.52 0.21
N PRO A 145 -14.06 -14.10 -0.56
CA PRO A 145 -13.85 -13.28 -1.74
C PRO A 145 -13.22 -11.94 -1.33
N LYS A 146 -12.13 -11.56 -2.00
CA LYS A 146 -11.45 -10.28 -1.76
C LYS A 146 -12.15 -9.17 -2.54
N SER A 147 -12.37 -8.02 -1.91
CA SER A 147 -12.90 -6.82 -2.58
C SER A 147 -11.81 -6.13 -3.40
N LEU A 148 -11.57 -6.63 -4.62
CA LEU A 148 -10.58 -6.07 -5.54
C LEU A 148 -10.87 -4.60 -5.88
N ALA A 149 -12.15 -4.26 -6.10
CA ALA A 149 -12.58 -2.88 -6.29
C ALA A 149 -12.25 -2.01 -5.07
N GLY A 150 -12.53 -2.50 -3.85
CA GLY A 150 -12.21 -1.78 -2.62
C GLY A 150 -10.71 -1.55 -2.42
N ILE A 151 -9.87 -2.50 -2.84
CA ILE A 151 -8.41 -2.38 -2.82
C ILE A 151 -7.95 -1.33 -3.85
N ALA A 152 -8.41 -1.46 -5.10
CA ALA A 152 -8.02 -0.58 -6.20
C ALA A 152 -8.40 0.88 -5.90
N THR A 153 -9.63 1.14 -5.43
CA THR A 153 -10.09 2.49 -5.08
C THR A 153 -9.22 3.12 -4.01
N ARG A 154 -8.87 2.39 -2.94
CA ARG A 154 -8.04 2.93 -1.84
C ARG A 154 -6.61 3.20 -2.29
N ALA A 155 -6.01 2.27 -3.03
CA ALA A 155 -4.67 2.48 -3.60
C ALA A 155 -4.63 3.70 -4.52
N PHE A 156 -5.66 3.87 -5.36
CA PHE A 156 -5.79 5.02 -6.25
C PHE A 156 -5.94 6.35 -5.48
N CYS A 157 -6.83 6.41 -4.49
CA CYS A 157 -7.01 7.59 -3.65
C CYS A 157 -5.74 7.95 -2.87
N LEU A 158 -5.03 6.95 -2.33
CA LEU A 158 -3.73 7.16 -1.66
C LEU A 158 -2.67 7.68 -2.62
N GLY A 159 -2.63 7.17 -3.85
CA GLY A 159 -1.71 7.64 -4.90
C GLY A 159 -1.96 9.10 -5.29
N ILE A 160 -3.23 9.48 -5.51
CA ILE A 160 -3.60 10.88 -5.78
C ILE A 160 -3.22 11.78 -4.60
N THR A 161 -3.56 11.36 -3.38
CA THR A 161 -3.28 12.14 -2.16
C THR A 161 -1.78 12.34 -2.00
N LEU A 162 -0.97 11.29 -2.21
CA LEU A 162 0.49 11.37 -2.17
C LEU A 162 1.05 12.35 -3.22
N ALA A 163 0.59 12.24 -4.48
CA ALA A 163 1.06 13.10 -5.55
C ALA A 163 0.71 14.57 -5.31
N ALA A 164 -0.57 14.85 -5.02
CA ALA A 164 -1.05 16.20 -4.74
C ALA A 164 -0.33 16.81 -3.52
N SER A 165 -0.17 16.03 -2.45
CA SER A 165 0.47 16.50 -1.22
C SER A 165 1.97 16.70 -1.39
N THR A 166 2.67 15.83 -2.11
CA THR A 166 4.11 16.02 -2.38
C THR A 166 4.35 17.26 -3.24
N THR A 167 3.56 17.43 -4.30
CA THR A 167 3.63 18.62 -5.16
C THR A 167 3.32 19.89 -4.38
N ALA A 168 2.30 19.89 -3.51
CA ALA A 168 1.97 21.03 -2.67
C ALA A 168 3.09 21.35 -1.67
N ALA A 169 3.65 20.35 -0.99
CA ALA A 169 4.73 20.54 -0.04
C ALA A 169 5.98 21.11 -0.72
N LEU A 170 6.38 20.57 -1.87
CA LEU A 170 7.51 21.06 -2.66
C LEU A 170 7.28 22.46 -3.20
N THR A 171 6.10 22.75 -3.72
CA THR A 171 5.75 24.09 -4.20
C THR A 171 5.86 25.12 -3.08
N ILE A 172 5.31 24.83 -1.91
CA ILE A 172 5.39 25.75 -0.76
C ILE A 172 6.85 25.91 -0.29
N LEU A 173 7.63 24.83 -0.24
CA LEU A 173 9.05 24.86 0.15
C LEU A 173 9.94 25.65 -0.82
N LEU A 174 9.69 25.52 -2.13
CA LEU A 174 10.55 26.11 -3.17
C LEU A 174 10.19 27.57 -3.46
N PHE A 175 8.91 27.94 -3.35
CA PHE A 175 8.42 29.26 -3.77
C PHE A 175 7.98 30.15 -2.60
N THR A 176 7.94 29.65 -1.37
CA THR A 176 7.51 30.43 -0.21
C THR A 176 8.38 30.15 1.02
N THR A 177 8.31 31.04 2.01
CA THR A 177 8.90 30.84 3.34
C THR A 177 7.88 30.28 4.35
N SER A 178 6.67 29.95 3.89
CA SER A 178 5.58 29.56 4.78
C SER A 178 5.85 28.19 5.40
N PRO A 179 5.68 28.02 6.73
CA PRO A 179 5.82 26.72 7.38
C PRO A 179 4.70 25.73 7.04
N LEU A 180 3.66 26.18 6.33
CA LEU A 180 2.47 25.38 6.00
C LEU A 180 2.73 24.21 5.05
N TRP A 181 3.93 24.06 4.47
CA TRP A 181 4.34 22.85 3.74
C TRP A 181 4.27 21.58 4.60
N ARG A 182 4.28 21.73 5.93
CA ARG A 182 4.16 20.66 6.91
C ARG A 182 2.86 19.87 6.78
N LEU A 183 1.74 20.55 6.53
CA LEU A 183 0.42 19.90 6.37
C LEU A 183 0.37 18.93 5.17
N PRO A 184 0.72 19.34 3.94
CA PRO A 184 0.81 18.40 2.83
C PRO A 184 1.94 17.38 3.02
N PHE A 185 3.06 17.72 3.68
CA PHE A 185 4.05 16.70 4.06
C PHE A 185 3.43 15.58 4.94
N PHE A 186 2.60 15.95 5.92
CA PHE A 186 1.95 14.98 6.80
C PHE A 186 0.95 14.10 6.05
N ALA A 187 0.15 14.69 5.16
CA ALA A 187 -0.77 13.94 4.28
C ALA A 187 -0.03 12.98 3.34
N ALA A 188 1.12 13.40 2.78
CA ALA A 188 1.99 12.53 1.97
C ALA A 188 2.54 11.37 2.80
N THR A 189 3.02 11.65 4.02
CA THR A 189 3.57 10.66 4.94
C THR A 189 2.53 9.62 5.37
N LEU A 190 1.30 10.06 5.68
CA LEU A 190 0.17 9.16 5.95
C LEU A 190 -0.17 8.30 4.74
N SER A 191 -0.17 8.89 3.54
CA SER A 191 -0.49 8.17 2.31
C SER A 191 0.51 7.04 2.04
N LEU A 192 1.80 7.34 2.20
CA LEU A 192 2.88 6.36 2.09
C LEU A 192 2.76 5.26 3.15
N PHE A 193 2.51 5.62 4.40
CA PHE A 193 2.34 4.65 5.48
C PHE A 193 1.23 3.64 5.17
N HIS A 194 0.03 4.14 4.88
CA HIS A 194 -1.13 3.29 4.60
C HIS A 194 -0.95 2.45 3.32
N PHE A 195 -0.29 3.00 2.30
CA PHE A 195 0.05 2.24 1.11
C PHE A 195 1.06 1.13 1.40
N PHE A 196 2.15 1.43 2.12
CA PHE A 196 3.17 0.44 2.44
C PHE A 196 2.65 -0.67 3.34
N GLU A 197 1.73 -0.38 4.27
CA GLU A 197 1.04 -1.41 5.05
C GLU A 197 0.33 -2.42 4.16
N PHE A 198 -0.47 -1.94 3.21
CA PHE A 198 -1.16 -2.81 2.28
C PHE A 198 -0.18 -3.54 1.36
N TRP A 199 0.74 -2.79 0.73
CA TRP A 199 1.67 -3.33 -0.27
C TRP A 199 2.56 -4.41 0.32
N THR A 200 3.18 -4.19 1.48
CA THR A 200 4.01 -5.20 2.14
C THR A 200 3.19 -6.42 2.54
N THR A 201 1.98 -6.24 3.04
CA THR A 201 1.07 -7.36 3.32
C THR A 201 0.73 -8.13 2.05
N ALA A 202 0.40 -7.45 0.95
CA ALA A 202 0.09 -8.07 -0.33
C ALA A 202 1.29 -8.85 -0.90
N ALA A 203 2.49 -8.29 -0.80
CA ALA A 203 3.71 -8.87 -1.34
C ALA A 203 4.26 -10.06 -0.52
N TYR A 204 4.17 -10.00 0.81
CA TYR A 204 4.85 -10.96 1.70
C TYR A 204 3.89 -11.83 2.53
N ASN A 205 2.61 -11.44 2.63
CA ASN A 205 1.55 -12.21 3.25
C ASN A 205 0.23 -12.11 2.46
N THR A 206 0.30 -12.43 1.16
CA THR A 206 -0.80 -12.25 0.21
C THR A 206 -2.12 -12.84 0.67
N ARG A 207 -2.10 -13.94 1.44
CA ARG A 207 -3.33 -14.57 1.96
C ARG A 207 -4.06 -13.70 2.99
N ALA A 208 -3.34 -12.88 3.75
CA ALA A 208 -3.90 -11.97 4.75
C ALA A 208 -4.25 -10.58 4.18
N ALA A 209 -3.86 -10.27 2.94
CA ALA A 209 -4.08 -8.96 2.34
C ALA A 209 -5.57 -8.72 2.04
N GLU A 210 -6.15 -7.77 2.74
CA GLU A 210 -7.54 -7.34 2.66
C GLU A 210 -7.64 -5.81 2.60
N VAL A 211 -8.85 -5.29 2.40
CA VAL A 211 -9.13 -3.84 2.45
C VAL A 211 -8.75 -3.24 3.81
N SER A 212 -8.87 -4.00 4.89
CA SER A 212 -8.47 -3.62 6.24
C SER A 212 -6.95 -3.47 6.39
N SER A 213 -6.14 -4.12 5.55
CA SER A 213 -4.67 -4.06 5.61
C SER A 213 -4.11 -2.68 5.28
N PHE A 214 -4.89 -1.77 4.70
CA PHE A 214 -4.52 -0.37 4.57
C PHE A 214 -4.48 0.37 5.91
N LEU A 215 -5.14 -0.14 6.96
CA LEU A 215 -5.26 0.49 8.28
C LEU A 215 -5.90 1.89 8.31
N LEU A 216 -6.62 2.30 7.25
CA LEU A 216 -7.28 3.61 7.18
C LEU A 216 -8.34 3.83 8.27
N THR A 217 -9.00 2.76 8.69
CA THR A 217 -10.04 2.77 9.72
C THR A 217 -9.63 1.98 10.97
N ALA A 218 -8.33 1.68 11.11
CA ALA A 218 -7.83 0.99 12.29
C ALA A 218 -7.97 1.90 13.52
N ASN A 219 -8.46 1.35 14.63
CA ASN A 219 -8.67 2.08 15.88
C ASN A 219 -9.58 3.31 15.73
N TRP A 220 -10.60 3.21 14.86
CA TRP A 220 -11.65 4.21 14.74
C TRP A 220 -12.43 4.35 16.06
N PRO A 221 -12.79 5.58 16.51
CA PRO A 221 -12.52 6.88 15.88
C PRO A 221 -11.21 7.55 16.33
N SER A 222 -10.55 7.03 17.37
CA SER A 222 -9.41 7.66 18.04
C SER A 222 -8.27 8.03 17.08
N TYR A 223 -7.99 7.18 16.09
CA TYR A 223 -6.99 7.46 15.07
C TYR A 223 -7.29 8.74 14.30
N VAL A 224 -8.52 8.92 13.81
CA VAL A 224 -8.90 10.11 13.04
C VAL A 224 -8.91 11.36 13.91
N ILE A 225 -9.37 11.26 15.16
CA ILE A 225 -9.32 12.38 16.10
C ILE A 225 -7.88 12.87 16.28
N ALA A 226 -6.93 11.96 16.49
CA ALA A 226 -5.52 12.31 16.69
C ALA A 226 -4.92 13.03 15.46
N HIS A 227 -5.15 12.51 14.25
CA HIS A 227 -4.59 13.09 13.02
C HIS A 227 -5.24 14.43 12.65
N THR A 228 -6.55 14.55 12.87
CA THR A 228 -7.26 15.83 12.71
C THR A 228 -6.76 16.85 13.71
N PHE A 229 -6.59 16.47 14.99
CA PHE A 229 -6.04 17.35 16.01
C PHE A 229 -4.62 17.82 15.67
N ALA A 230 -3.73 16.91 15.25
CA ALA A 230 -2.38 17.26 14.81
C ALA A 230 -2.37 18.23 13.61
N SER A 231 -3.28 18.03 12.66
CA SER A 231 -3.41 18.92 11.51
C SER A 231 -3.93 20.30 11.92
N LEU A 232 -4.91 20.35 12.83
CA LEU A 232 -5.44 21.60 13.37
C LEU A 232 -4.41 22.34 14.21
N GLU A 233 -3.64 21.67 15.06
CA GLU A 233 -2.56 22.28 15.85
C GLU A 233 -1.55 22.95 14.92
N CYS A 234 -1.07 22.24 13.89
CA CYS A 234 -0.13 22.79 12.93
C CYS A 234 -0.72 23.99 12.17
N LEU A 235 -1.97 23.87 11.70
CA LEU A 235 -2.64 24.94 10.96
C LEU A 235 -2.82 26.18 11.84
N VAL A 236 -3.41 26.02 13.03
CA VAL A 236 -3.70 27.12 13.96
C VAL A 236 -2.40 27.78 14.43
N THR A 237 -1.40 26.99 14.83
CA THR A 237 -0.12 27.53 15.30
C THR A 237 0.55 28.39 14.24
N HIS A 238 0.60 27.90 12.99
CA HIS A 238 1.33 28.58 11.93
C HIS A 238 0.55 29.71 11.24
N VAL A 239 -0.78 29.72 11.33
CA VAL A 239 -1.62 30.82 10.82
C VAL A 239 -1.69 31.98 11.81
N PHE A 240 -1.94 31.70 13.09
CA PHE A 240 -2.13 32.74 14.10
C PHE A 240 -0.82 33.20 14.76
N TRP A 241 0.18 32.32 14.84
CA TRP A 241 1.49 32.63 15.42
C TRP A 241 2.64 32.20 14.50
N PRO A 242 2.80 32.83 13.31
CA PRO A 242 3.83 32.45 12.34
C PRO A 242 5.28 32.60 12.87
N SER A 243 5.48 33.45 13.88
CA SER A 243 6.77 33.65 14.56
C SER A 243 6.99 32.74 15.78
N ALA A 244 6.02 31.88 16.13
CA ALA A 244 6.15 30.96 17.25
C ALA A 244 7.31 29.98 17.00
N ARG A 245 8.19 29.87 18.00
CA ARG A 245 9.26 28.89 18.00
C ARG A 245 8.79 27.65 18.74
N TRP A 246 8.62 26.56 18.02
CA TRP A 246 8.33 25.24 18.61
C TRP A 246 9.57 24.59 19.24
N ALA A 247 10.76 25.12 18.96
CA ALA A 247 12.05 24.61 19.42
C ALA A 247 12.93 25.74 19.99
N PRO A 248 13.91 25.43 20.85
CA PRO A 248 14.91 26.40 21.29
C PRO A 248 15.64 27.04 20.10
N ALA A 249 16.15 28.26 20.30
CA ALA A 249 16.78 29.05 19.24
C ALA A 249 17.90 28.26 18.54
N GLY A 250 17.85 28.19 17.20
CA GLY A 250 18.83 27.48 16.37
C GLY A 250 18.61 25.97 16.23
N LEU A 251 17.83 25.32 17.09
CA LEU A 251 17.61 23.86 17.03
C LEU A 251 16.49 23.42 16.10
N GLY A 252 15.61 24.33 15.67
CA GLY A 252 14.45 24.01 14.83
C GLY A 252 14.78 23.16 13.60
N PRO A 253 15.71 23.57 12.72
CA PRO A 253 16.07 22.79 11.53
C PRO A 253 16.64 21.41 11.87
N ALA A 254 17.49 21.32 12.89
CA ALA A 254 18.08 20.05 13.34
C ALA A 254 17.00 19.09 13.87
N LEU A 255 16.05 19.60 14.65
CA LEU A 255 14.93 18.79 15.15
C LEU A 255 13.97 18.38 14.02
N THR A 256 13.71 19.25 13.02
CA THR A 256 12.96 18.85 11.83
C THR A 256 13.67 17.73 11.07
N LEU A 257 14.99 17.83 10.86
CA LEU A 257 15.78 16.78 10.20
C LEU A 257 15.77 15.46 11.00
N ALA A 258 15.88 15.54 12.33
CA ALA A 258 15.72 14.39 13.20
C ALA A 258 14.32 13.77 13.07
N GLY A 259 13.27 14.59 12.99
CA GLY A 259 11.91 14.13 12.73
C GLY A 259 11.77 13.38 11.40
N PHE A 260 12.34 13.90 10.32
CA PHE A 260 12.40 13.20 9.02
C PHE A 260 13.13 11.86 9.12
N ALA A 261 14.28 11.84 9.80
CA ALA A 261 15.04 10.61 10.02
C ALA A 261 14.22 9.58 10.80
N LEU A 262 13.46 10.00 11.82
CA LEU A 262 12.57 9.13 12.59
C LEU A 262 11.40 8.58 11.75
N VAL A 263 10.80 9.40 10.88
CA VAL A 263 9.76 8.94 9.93
C VAL A 263 10.31 7.86 9.01
N VAL A 264 11.46 8.11 8.37
CA VAL A 264 12.08 7.14 7.46
C VAL A 264 12.48 5.87 8.21
N LEU A 265 13.21 6.00 9.32
CA LEU A 265 13.62 4.87 10.15
C LEU A 265 12.42 4.04 10.61
N GLY A 266 11.40 4.70 11.14
CA GLY A 266 10.20 4.03 11.65
C GLY A 266 9.44 3.28 10.56
N GLN A 267 9.26 3.90 9.39
CA GLN A 267 8.65 3.26 8.23
C GLN A 267 9.47 2.05 7.77
N THR A 268 10.79 2.20 7.64
CA THR A 268 11.68 1.12 7.20
C THR A 268 11.66 -0.05 8.19
N VAL A 269 11.85 0.20 9.48
CA VAL A 269 11.84 -0.87 10.50
C VAL A 269 10.50 -1.61 10.51
N ARG A 270 9.40 -0.87 10.36
CA ARG A 270 8.06 -1.47 10.30
C ARG A 270 7.87 -2.33 9.06
N SER A 271 8.22 -1.84 7.87
CA SER A 271 8.12 -2.62 6.63
C SER A 271 9.05 -3.84 6.66
N VAL A 272 10.28 -3.72 7.16
CA VAL A 272 11.21 -4.85 7.30
C VAL A 272 10.69 -5.88 8.30
N ALA A 273 10.07 -5.46 9.41
CA ALA A 273 9.41 -6.37 10.35
C ALA A 273 8.32 -7.21 9.65
N MET A 274 7.46 -6.56 8.86
CA MET A 274 6.41 -7.24 8.11
C MET A 274 6.98 -8.21 7.07
N ILE A 275 8.04 -7.82 6.37
CA ILE A 275 8.73 -8.66 5.38
C ILE A 275 9.33 -9.91 6.06
N HIS A 276 10.07 -9.74 7.16
CA HIS A 276 10.72 -10.84 7.86
C HIS A 276 9.71 -11.78 8.54
N ALA A 277 8.65 -11.24 9.14
CA ALA A 277 7.61 -12.07 9.75
C ALA A 277 6.72 -12.75 8.70
N GLY A 278 6.52 -12.14 7.53
CA GLY A 278 5.77 -12.71 6.41
C GLY A 278 4.42 -13.28 6.84
N ARG A 279 4.26 -14.60 6.71
CA ARG A 279 3.01 -15.31 7.08
C ARG A 279 2.72 -15.34 8.58
N SER A 280 3.74 -15.15 9.43
CA SER A 280 3.57 -15.00 10.88
C SER A 280 3.10 -13.60 11.28
N PHE A 281 3.17 -12.60 10.38
CA PHE A 281 2.69 -11.25 10.67
C PHE A 281 1.17 -11.15 10.65
N ASN A 282 0.59 -10.40 11.60
CA ASN A 282 -0.82 -10.03 11.59
C ASN A 282 -1.03 -8.64 12.20
N HIS A 283 -1.96 -7.85 11.64
CA HIS A 283 -2.35 -6.53 12.18
C HIS A 283 -3.16 -6.63 13.47
N LEU A 284 -3.76 -7.79 13.75
CA LEU A 284 -4.50 -8.08 14.98
C LEU A 284 -3.72 -9.08 15.82
N VAL A 285 -3.71 -8.88 17.14
CA VAL A 285 -3.15 -9.87 18.09
C VAL A 285 -3.90 -11.19 17.88
N GLN A 286 -3.14 -12.27 17.69
CA GLN A 286 -3.71 -13.59 17.46
C GLN A 286 -3.87 -14.32 18.79
N TYR A 287 -5.11 -14.68 19.13
CA TYR A 287 -5.45 -15.44 20.33
C TYR A 287 -5.37 -16.97 20.15
N ARG A 288 -5.20 -17.43 18.92
CA ARG A 288 -5.02 -18.85 18.58
C ARG A 288 -3.86 -19.02 17.60
N ARG A 289 -3.05 -20.05 17.81
CA ARG A 289 -1.94 -20.41 16.91
C ARG A 289 -2.50 -20.96 15.59
N LYS A 290 -2.25 -20.24 14.48
CA LYS A 290 -2.59 -20.70 13.13
C LYS A 290 -1.60 -21.77 12.66
N LYS A 291 -2.05 -22.70 11.80
CA LYS A 291 -1.17 -23.65 11.11
C LYS A 291 -0.13 -22.86 10.28
N GLY A 292 1.15 -23.10 10.54
CA GLY A 292 2.26 -22.37 9.91
C GLY A 292 2.72 -21.11 10.66
N HIS A 293 2.16 -20.80 11.84
CA HIS A 293 2.70 -19.76 12.71
C HIS A 293 4.00 -20.26 13.37
N VAL A 294 5.11 -19.63 12.99
CA VAL A 294 6.46 -19.89 13.50
C VAL A 294 7.00 -18.69 14.26
N LEU A 295 7.81 -18.96 15.28
CA LEU A 295 8.51 -17.91 16.02
C LEU A 295 9.67 -17.39 15.17
N VAL A 296 9.66 -16.09 14.87
CA VAL A 296 10.71 -15.43 14.07
C VAL A 296 11.65 -14.69 14.99
N THR A 297 12.92 -15.09 15.01
CA THR A 297 13.97 -14.53 15.89
C THR A 297 15.19 -14.00 15.14
N SER A 298 15.17 -14.02 13.80
CA SER A 298 16.27 -13.62 12.93
C SER A 298 16.07 -12.23 12.31
N GLY A 299 17.14 -11.66 11.75
CA GLY A 299 17.10 -10.33 11.13
C GLY A 299 16.71 -9.25 12.14
N VAL A 300 15.77 -8.36 11.79
CA VAL A 300 15.29 -7.31 12.71
C VAL A 300 14.73 -7.85 14.04
N TYR A 301 14.21 -9.07 14.06
CA TYR A 301 13.73 -9.73 15.27
C TYR A 301 14.86 -10.18 16.20
N SER A 302 16.10 -10.26 15.72
CA SER A 302 17.26 -10.52 16.61
C SER A 302 17.63 -9.32 17.48
N VAL A 303 17.18 -8.11 17.09
CA VAL A 303 17.48 -6.84 17.77
C VAL A 303 16.28 -6.34 18.57
N LEU A 304 15.06 -6.49 18.02
CA LEU A 304 13.81 -5.99 18.58
C LEU A 304 12.78 -7.12 18.66
N ARG A 305 12.10 -7.30 19.80
CA ARG A 305 11.02 -8.29 19.91
C ARG A 305 9.78 -7.90 19.13
N HIS A 306 9.47 -6.60 19.12
CA HIS A 306 8.29 -6.01 18.49
C HIS A 306 8.66 -4.89 17.49
N PRO A 307 9.43 -5.19 16.43
CA PRO A 307 9.97 -4.16 15.53
C PRO A 307 8.88 -3.39 14.76
N SER A 308 7.75 -4.03 14.46
CA SER A 308 6.60 -3.35 13.82
C SER A 308 6.00 -2.26 14.72
N TYR A 309 5.96 -2.49 16.03
CA TYR A 309 5.45 -1.53 17.02
C TYR A 309 6.46 -0.41 17.28
N PHE A 310 7.74 -0.78 17.42
CA PHE A 310 8.84 0.20 17.48
C PHE A 310 8.81 1.13 16.27
N GLY A 311 8.70 0.57 15.06
CA GLY A 311 8.67 1.34 13.82
C GLY A 311 7.51 2.33 13.77
N PHE A 312 6.29 1.89 14.12
CA PHE A 312 5.13 2.79 14.15
C PHE A 312 5.24 3.87 15.23
N PHE A 313 5.73 3.52 16.42
CA PHE A 313 5.91 4.48 17.52
C PHE A 313 6.81 5.64 17.11
N TRP A 314 8.00 5.34 16.57
CA TRP A 314 8.95 6.37 16.16
C TRP A 314 8.54 7.09 14.87
N TRP A 315 7.90 6.40 13.93
CA TRP A 315 7.32 7.03 12.75
C TRP A 315 6.29 8.11 13.14
N ALA A 316 5.40 7.78 14.07
CA ALA A 316 4.36 8.70 14.51
C ALA A 316 4.94 9.91 15.26
N LEU A 317 5.92 9.70 16.15
CA LEU A 317 6.60 10.82 16.83
C LEU A 317 7.42 11.69 15.87
N GLY A 318 8.14 11.08 14.94
CA GLY A 318 8.86 11.78 13.89
C GLY A 318 7.94 12.69 13.07
N SER A 319 6.74 12.21 12.74
CA SER A 319 5.75 13.00 11.99
C SER A 319 5.36 14.29 12.72
N GLN A 320 5.13 14.23 14.04
CA GLN A 320 4.77 15.39 14.85
C GLN A 320 5.95 16.36 15.03
N MET A 321 7.17 15.82 15.08
CA MET A 321 8.40 16.60 15.14
C MET A 321 8.65 17.38 13.85
N VAL A 322 8.38 16.81 12.67
CA VAL A 322 8.44 17.55 11.39
C VAL A 322 7.35 18.62 11.32
N MET A 323 6.15 18.28 11.81
CA MET A 323 5.02 19.21 11.91
C MET A 323 5.27 20.36 12.89
N GLY A 324 6.29 20.29 13.75
CA GLY A 324 6.54 21.29 14.79
C GLY A 324 5.45 21.34 15.87
N ASN A 325 4.67 20.26 16.00
CA ASN A 325 3.57 20.16 16.96
C ASN A 325 4.10 19.70 18.31
N VAL A 326 4.10 20.59 19.31
CA VAL A 326 4.56 20.25 20.67
C VAL A 326 3.50 19.45 21.42
N VAL A 327 2.22 19.87 21.32
CA VAL A 327 1.13 19.25 22.07
C VAL A 327 0.84 17.86 21.49
N SER A 328 0.71 17.74 20.17
CA SER A 328 0.49 16.45 19.52
C SER A 328 1.68 15.52 19.67
N PHE A 329 2.93 16.00 19.71
CA PHE A 329 4.08 15.13 19.97
C PHE A 329 3.96 14.44 21.34
N VAL A 330 3.68 15.20 22.40
CA VAL A 330 3.50 14.65 23.76
C VAL A 330 2.26 13.76 23.83
N GLY A 331 1.15 14.19 23.21
CA GLY A 331 -0.08 13.41 23.14
C GLY A 331 0.11 12.05 22.44
N TYR A 332 0.75 12.06 21.27
CA TYR A 332 1.08 10.86 20.52
C TYR A 332 2.02 9.95 21.34
N ALA A 333 3.03 10.50 22.00
CA ALA A 333 3.96 9.73 22.82
C ALA A 333 3.20 9.01 23.95
N ALA A 334 2.38 9.72 24.72
CA ALA A 334 1.63 9.14 25.83
C ALA A 334 0.62 8.08 25.37
N VAL A 335 -0.17 8.39 24.33
CA VAL A 335 -1.22 7.48 23.82
C VAL A 335 -0.61 6.23 23.21
N LEU A 336 0.40 6.37 22.35
CA LEU A 336 1.05 5.23 21.71
C LEU A 336 1.85 4.39 22.70
N TRP A 337 2.50 5.02 23.68
CA TRP A 337 3.20 4.29 24.74
C TRP A 337 2.23 3.40 25.53
N LYS A 338 1.10 3.97 25.99
CA LYS A 338 0.07 3.23 26.71
C LYS A 338 -0.51 2.09 25.86
N PHE A 339 -0.83 2.40 24.60
CA PHE A 339 -1.37 1.43 23.64
C PHE A 339 -0.41 0.25 23.43
N PHE A 340 0.86 0.52 23.12
CA PHE A 340 1.83 -0.54 22.85
C PHE A 340 2.28 -1.27 24.11
N SER A 341 2.42 -0.60 25.26
CA SER A 341 2.74 -1.28 26.51
C SER A 341 1.68 -2.32 26.88
N SER A 342 0.39 -1.96 26.79
CA SER A 342 -0.71 -2.89 27.05
C SER A 342 -0.74 -4.01 26.00
N ARG A 343 -0.62 -3.66 24.72
CA ARG A 343 -0.73 -4.61 23.61
C ARG A 343 0.41 -5.62 23.59
N ILE A 344 1.64 -5.17 23.83
CA ILE A 344 2.82 -6.03 23.94
C ILE A 344 2.64 -7.01 25.08
N GLY A 345 2.22 -6.56 26.27
CA GLY A 345 1.98 -7.45 27.41
C GLY A 345 1.03 -8.61 27.06
N THR A 346 -0.15 -8.27 26.52
CA THR A 346 -1.14 -9.27 26.09
C THR A 346 -0.60 -10.19 24.99
N GLU A 347 0.09 -9.64 23.99
CA GLU A 347 0.63 -10.45 22.89
C GLU A 347 1.73 -11.42 23.36
N GLU A 348 2.60 -10.98 24.26
CA GLU A 348 3.65 -11.84 24.81
C GLU A 348 3.09 -13.00 25.66
N GLU A 349 1.97 -12.80 26.35
CA GLU A 349 1.26 -13.90 27.06
C GLU A 349 0.84 -15.00 26.07
N TYR A 350 0.27 -14.61 24.92
CA TYR A 350 -0.10 -15.58 23.89
C TYR A 350 1.11 -16.19 23.19
N LEU A 351 2.19 -15.43 22.97
CA LEU A 351 3.42 -15.97 22.39
C LEU A 351 4.09 -17.00 23.31
N VAL A 352 4.06 -16.80 24.63
CA VAL A 352 4.46 -17.82 25.61
C VAL A 352 3.53 -19.03 25.52
N ALA A 353 2.21 -18.84 25.42
CA ALA A 353 1.27 -19.95 25.25
C ALA A 353 1.48 -20.73 23.94
N PHE A 354 1.95 -20.08 22.87
CA PHE A 354 2.14 -20.70 21.55
C PHE A 354 3.48 -21.44 21.39
N PHE A 355 4.56 -20.91 21.99
CA PHE A 355 5.94 -21.34 21.75
C PHE A 355 6.68 -21.76 23.03
N GLY A 356 6.07 -21.58 24.20
CA GLY A 356 6.61 -22.04 25.48
C GLY A 356 7.98 -21.45 25.80
N GLU A 357 8.90 -22.33 26.18
CA GLU A 357 10.25 -21.97 26.63
C GLU A 357 11.08 -21.23 25.55
N GLU A 358 10.87 -21.54 24.27
CA GLU A 358 11.57 -20.89 23.16
C GLU A 358 11.34 -19.37 23.19
N TYR A 359 10.11 -18.93 23.43
CA TYR A 359 9.79 -17.52 23.56
C TYR A 359 10.33 -16.91 24.85
N VAL A 360 10.33 -17.66 25.95
CA VAL A 360 10.88 -17.18 27.24
C VAL A 360 12.37 -16.90 27.12
N LEU A 361 13.13 -17.78 26.45
CA LEU A 361 14.57 -17.61 26.21
C LEU A 361 14.83 -16.45 25.23
N TYR A 362 14.04 -16.35 24.17
CA TYR A 362 14.10 -15.21 23.25
C TYR A 362 13.84 -13.88 23.97
N ARG A 363 12.81 -13.83 24.84
CA ARG A 363 12.43 -12.64 25.60
C ARG A 363 13.54 -12.14 26.54
N LYS A 364 14.29 -13.06 27.15
CA LYS A 364 15.43 -12.71 28.03
C LYS A 364 16.57 -12.02 27.27
N ARG A 365 16.73 -12.32 25.98
CA ARG A 365 17.91 -11.90 25.19
C ARG A 365 17.66 -10.65 24.35
N VAL A 366 16.43 -10.44 23.89
CA VAL A 366 16.07 -9.35 22.96
C VAL A 366 15.12 -8.36 23.64
N ARG A 367 15.25 -7.06 23.40
CA ARG A 367 14.42 -6.01 24.03
C ARG A 367 13.32 -5.49 23.09
N THR A 368 12.36 -4.73 23.61
CA THR A 368 11.35 -4.03 22.79
C THR A 368 11.85 -2.71 22.21
N MET A 369 12.78 -2.03 22.93
CA MET A 369 13.30 -0.68 22.66
C MET A 369 12.25 0.44 22.52
N ILE A 370 11.04 0.22 23.04
CA ILE A 370 10.11 1.31 23.36
C ILE A 370 10.43 1.73 24.81
N PRO A 371 10.64 3.03 25.11
CA PRO A 371 11.02 3.48 26.44
C PRO A 371 10.11 2.89 27.52
N PHE A 372 10.65 2.36 28.62
CA PHE A 372 9.90 1.82 29.76
C PHE A 372 8.95 0.64 29.48
N VAL A 373 8.95 0.05 28.28
CA VAL A 373 8.22 -1.19 27.98
C VAL A 373 9.18 -2.38 28.12
N ARG A 374 8.88 -3.30 29.05
CA ARG A 374 9.77 -4.45 29.33
C ARG A 374 9.72 -5.52 28.25
#